data_AF-A0A4Y8IVX8-F1
#
_entry.id   AF-A0A4Y8IVX8-F1
#
_cell.length_a   1.000
_cell.length_b   1.000
_cell.length_c   1.000
_cell.angle_alpha   90.00
_cell.angle_beta   90.00
_cell.angle_gamma   90.00
#
_symmetry.space_group_name_H-M   'P 1'
#
loop_
_entity.id
_entity.type
_entity.pdbx_description
1 polymer ?
#
loop_
_entity_poly.entity_id
_entity_poly.type
_entity_poly.pdbx_seq_one_letter_code
_entity_poly.pdbx_strand_id
1 'polypeptide(L)'
;MQKAGIDLSEQLREAIAQDQFELYYQPRLCLKSGKLVGVEALIRWNHPKEGLIMPNDFIPYAEKNGLIDEIGDWVFRESCAQLRAWLDQGVNDPITSINLSPQQLYQNDLAKKFKHIMEEYKVPPHLIEIEITENVMMAVEEVQQVIKDIKKLGVHLSLDDFGKGYSALSYLTTLPFDKIKIDKAFVFKSTDDKNDETIVKMIIGMSHQLGIKVVAEGIEKEEHLTFLQRNLCDEGQGFFFSHPIPVKEILVQQKEVEEKVKEFGISEIQSNKKELEEALNVARQELKETLSKQQGLIFKYKKIGNKFIHTMSEGELLSKMNIQPEEVIGYELFDFMPTEVAERKTPYYERAWNGENPVIYEGITNGVYYTASLRPVIKGGEVVEVIGSCIDISERREIEQSLVETKRTLTYVLNHVSDYIIVLDNSMNMTYMTPSFKKVLGYLQAGVTDKSLFDIVPEESKHRVHQIFDSVKQESKVQFFDLDMLTPSFERKSFKVKLSPIVSKGTDHTSIILFAKEKAES
;
A
#
# COMPACT_ATOMS: atom_id res chain seq x y z
N MET A 1 -32.77 -47.05 15.03
CA MET A 1 -34.04 -47.74 15.36
C MET A 1 -34.96 -47.63 14.15
N GLN A 2 -35.37 -48.74 13.55
CA GLN A 2 -36.45 -48.79 12.55
C GLN A 2 -37.73 -49.19 13.30
N LYS A 3 -38.71 -48.28 13.36
CA LYS A 3 -40.11 -48.57 13.66
C LYS A 3 -40.96 -47.84 12.62
N ALA A 4 -41.86 -48.58 11.98
CA ALA A 4 -42.78 -48.07 10.97
C ALA A 4 -43.82 -47.13 11.61
N GLY A 5 -44.05 -45.97 10.99
CA GLY A 5 -45.17 -45.08 11.27
C GLY A 5 -44.80 -43.59 11.15
N ILE A 6 -44.96 -43.06 9.93
CA ILE A 6 -44.73 -41.67 9.48
C ILE A 6 -43.26 -41.37 9.14
N ASP A 7 -43.03 -41.06 7.87
CA ASP A 7 -41.73 -40.63 7.33
C ASP A 7 -41.30 -39.34 8.03
N LEU A 8 -40.06 -39.25 8.51
CA LEU A 8 -39.56 -38.03 9.16
C LEU A 8 -39.65 -36.82 8.21
N SER A 9 -39.61 -37.06 6.90
CA SER A 9 -39.90 -36.06 5.87
C SER A 9 -41.32 -35.48 5.95
N GLU A 10 -42.33 -36.34 6.14
CA GLU A 10 -43.72 -35.93 6.31
C GLU A 10 -43.91 -35.17 7.63
N GLN A 11 -43.28 -35.63 8.71
CA GLN A 11 -43.32 -34.94 10.00
C GLN A 11 -42.71 -33.54 9.94
N LEU A 12 -41.59 -33.36 9.24
CA LEU A 12 -40.96 -32.05 9.08
C LEU A 12 -41.83 -31.09 8.25
N ARG A 13 -42.51 -31.59 7.21
CA ARG A 13 -43.47 -30.77 6.46
C ARG A 13 -44.71 -30.42 7.27
N GLU A 14 -45.23 -31.36 8.04
CA GLU A 14 -46.31 -31.11 9.01
C GLU A 14 -45.87 -30.09 10.06
N ALA A 15 -44.62 -30.14 10.51
CA ALA A 15 -44.09 -29.20 11.49
C ALA A 15 -44.09 -27.75 10.97
N ILE A 16 -43.77 -27.52 9.70
CA ILE A 16 -43.91 -26.20 9.04
C ILE A 16 -45.39 -25.82 8.96
N ALA A 17 -46.26 -26.73 8.52
CA ALA A 17 -47.68 -26.43 8.28
C ALA A 17 -48.52 -26.24 9.55
N GLN A 18 -48.06 -26.77 10.69
CA GLN A 18 -48.77 -26.75 11.98
C GLN A 18 -48.06 -25.88 13.03
N ASP A 19 -47.20 -24.94 12.62
CA ASP A 19 -46.48 -24.01 13.51
C ASP A 19 -45.76 -24.70 14.67
N GLN A 20 -45.14 -25.87 14.41
CA GLN A 20 -44.42 -26.63 15.44
C GLN A 20 -42.97 -26.18 15.59
N PHE A 21 -42.45 -25.38 14.66
CA PHE A 21 -41.14 -24.77 14.79
C PHE A 21 -41.22 -23.45 15.58
N GLU A 22 -40.19 -23.18 16.35
CA GLU A 22 -40.04 -21.93 17.10
C GLU A 22 -38.57 -21.48 17.05
N LEU A 23 -38.34 -20.17 17.09
CA LEU A 23 -37.00 -19.59 17.18
C LEU A 23 -36.65 -19.24 18.63
N TYR A 24 -35.50 -19.76 19.06
CA TYR A 24 -34.83 -19.34 20.28
C TYR A 24 -33.69 -18.39 19.89
N TYR A 25 -33.36 -17.46 20.77
CA TYR A 25 -32.39 -16.41 20.50
C TYR A 25 -31.25 -16.49 21.50
N GLN A 26 -30.02 -16.60 21.02
CA GLN A 26 -28.84 -16.57 21.87
C GLN A 26 -28.20 -15.17 21.85
N PRO A 27 -28.04 -14.49 22.99
CA PRO A 27 -27.39 -13.18 23.06
C PRO A 27 -25.93 -13.20 22.61
N ARG A 28 -25.54 -12.18 21.84
CA ARG A 28 -24.15 -11.89 21.49
C ARG A 28 -23.76 -10.52 22.05
N LEU A 29 -22.67 -10.50 22.82
CA LEU A 29 -22.21 -9.31 23.54
C LEU A 29 -20.92 -8.76 22.94
N CYS A 30 -20.79 -7.44 22.93
CA CYS A 30 -19.49 -6.80 22.74
C CYS A 30 -18.62 -7.10 23.96
N LEU A 31 -17.52 -7.82 23.78
CA LEU A 31 -16.67 -8.22 24.91
C LEU A 31 -15.98 -7.01 25.56
N LYS A 32 -15.82 -5.90 24.85
CA LYS A 32 -15.27 -4.66 25.42
C LYS A 32 -16.28 -3.93 26.33
N SER A 33 -17.46 -3.63 25.79
CA SER A 33 -18.43 -2.74 26.45
C SER A 33 -19.46 -3.49 27.30
N GLY A 34 -19.56 -4.80 27.11
CA GLY A 34 -20.61 -5.65 27.66
C GLY A 34 -21.96 -5.51 26.98
N LYS A 35 -22.16 -4.54 26.09
CA LYS A 35 -23.45 -4.28 25.46
C LYS A 35 -23.90 -5.44 24.59
N LEU A 36 -25.21 -5.70 24.59
CA LEU A 36 -25.84 -6.58 23.60
C LEU A 36 -25.69 -5.96 22.21
N VAL A 37 -25.05 -6.68 21.29
CA VAL A 37 -24.83 -6.23 19.90
C VAL A 37 -25.63 -7.01 18.87
N GLY A 38 -26.20 -8.15 19.26
CA GLY A 38 -27.05 -8.95 18.40
C GLY A 38 -27.50 -10.23 19.07
N VAL A 39 -28.21 -11.04 18.31
CA VAL A 39 -28.71 -12.35 18.72
C VAL A 39 -28.56 -13.36 17.59
N GLU A 40 -28.36 -14.62 17.92
CA GLU A 40 -28.41 -15.72 16.95
C GLU A 40 -29.77 -16.43 17.03
N ALA A 41 -30.46 -16.51 15.89
CA ALA A 41 -31.72 -17.23 15.74
C ALA A 41 -31.46 -18.72 15.56
N LEU A 42 -31.95 -19.51 16.50
CA LEU A 42 -31.73 -20.94 16.61
C LEU A 42 -33.06 -21.67 16.62
N ILE A 43 -33.33 -22.42 15.55
CA ILE A 43 -34.57 -23.19 15.40
C ILE A 43 -34.68 -24.29 16.47
N ARG A 44 -35.90 -24.50 16.95
CA ARG A 44 -36.32 -25.60 17.80
C ARG A 44 -37.59 -26.23 17.25
N TRP A 45 -37.76 -27.53 17.44
CA TRP A 45 -38.97 -28.22 17.04
C TRP A 45 -39.76 -28.68 18.26
N ASN A 46 -40.90 -28.04 18.48
CA ASN A 46 -41.87 -28.41 19.52
C ASN A 46 -42.74 -29.58 19.03
N HIS A 47 -42.18 -30.79 19.01
CA HIS A 47 -42.87 -31.97 18.52
C HIS A 47 -44.02 -32.37 19.48
N PRO A 48 -45.27 -32.57 19.00
CA PRO A 48 -46.45 -32.81 19.86
C PRO A 48 -46.34 -34.01 20.81
N LYS A 49 -45.59 -35.06 20.42
CA LYS A 49 -45.35 -36.28 21.22
C LYS A 49 -44.00 -36.33 21.94
N GLU A 50 -42.90 -36.00 21.26
CA GLU A 50 -41.53 -36.12 21.80
C GLU A 50 -41.06 -34.88 22.57
N GLY A 51 -41.81 -33.77 22.51
CA GLY A 51 -41.43 -32.52 23.15
C GLY A 51 -40.42 -31.74 22.33
N LEU A 52 -39.53 -31.01 22.99
CA LEU A 52 -38.55 -30.14 22.35
C LEU A 52 -37.42 -30.97 21.71
N ILE A 53 -37.34 -30.96 20.38
CA ILE A 53 -36.27 -31.60 19.60
C ILE A 53 -35.26 -30.55 19.15
N MET A 54 -33.97 -30.88 19.28
CA MET A 54 -32.86 -29.98 18.98
C MET A 54 -32.47 -30.04 17.49
N PRO A 55 -31.90 -28.96 16.92
CA PRO A 55 -31.55 -28.90 15.50
C PRO A 55 -30.61 -30.03 15.05
N ASN A 56 -29.67 -30.45 15.90
CA ASN A 56 -28.75 -31.55 15.59
C ASN A 56 -29.44 -32.89 15.29
N ASP A 57 -30.68 -33.07 15.77
CA ASP A 57 -31.43 -34.32 15.58
C ASP A 57 -32.22 -34.35 14.26
N PHE A 58 -32.54 -33.19 13.67
CA PHE A 58 -33.37 -33.12 12.46
C PHE A 58 -32.75 -32.36 11.27
N ILE A 59 -31.87 -31.39 11.47
CA ILE A 59 -31.24 -30.62 10.39
C ILE A 59 -30.41 -31.51 9.45
N PRO A 60 -29.55 -32.43 9.92
CA PRO A 60 -28.79 -33.31 9.02
C PRO A 60 -29.71 -34.17 8.14
N TYR A 61 -30.88 -34.56 8.65
CA TYR A 61 -31.89 -35.27 7.87
C TYR A 61 -32.57 -34.35 6.86
N ALA A 62 -32.94 -33.12 7.27
CA ALA A 62 -33.56 -32.13 6.38
C ALA A 62 -32.64 -31.80 5.19
N GLU A 63 -31.34 -31.62 5.44
CA GLU A 63 -30.33 -31.41 4.39
C GLU A 63 -30.24 -32.61 3.44
N LYS A 64 -30.13 -33.83 3.98
CA LYS A 64 -30.02 -35.03 3.13
C LYS A 64 -31.24 -35.24 2.20
N ASN A 65 -32.41 -34.74 2.58
CA ASN A 65 -33.67 -34.93 1.86
C ASN A 65 -34.16 -33.66 1.14
N GLY A 66 -33.38 -32.57 1.12
CA GLY A 66 -33.74 -31.31 0.45
C GLY A 66 -34.86 -30.52 1.13
N LEU A 67 -35.24 -30.86 2.36
CA LEU A 67 -36.25 -30.12 3.14
C LEU A 67 -35.65 -28.88 3.82
N ILE A 68 -34.32 -28.76 3.86
CA ILE A 68 -33.65 -27.61 4.45
C ILE A 68 -33.98 -26.31 3.73
N ASP A 69 -34.35 -26.36 2.45
CA ASP A 69 -34.79 -25.20 1.68
C ASP A 69 -36.10 -24.63 2.26
N GLU A 70 -37.10 -25.48 2.52
CA GLU A 70 -38.38 -25.10 3.11
C GLU A 70 -38.22 -24.61 4.55
N ILE A 71 -37.37 -25.28 5.34
CA ILE A 71 -37.10 -24.91 6.73
C ILE A 71 -36.34 -23.58 6.79
N GLY A 72 -35.32 -23.39 5.95
CA GLY A 72 -34.52 -22.18 5.92
C GLY A 72 -35.33 -20.96 5.48
N ASP A 73 -36.29 -21.13 4.56
CA ASP A 73 -37.24 -20.08 4.22
C ASP A 73 -38.10 -19.68 5.42
N TRP A 74 -38.61 -20.67 6.14
CA TRP A 74 -39.43 -20.46 7.33
C TRP A 74 -38.62 -19.71 8.40
N VAL A 75 -37.38 -20.14 8.68
CA VAL A 75 -36.48 -19.48 9.63
C VAL A 75 -36.20 -18.04 9.23
N PHE A 76 -35.93 -17.77 7.94
CA PHE A 76 -35.65 -16.42 7.46
C PHE A 76 -36.87 -15.51 7.57
N ARG A 77 -38.06 -16.01 7.22
CA ARG A 77 -39.33 -15.28 7.37
C ARG A 77 -39.63 -14.96 8.83
N GLU A 78 -39.51 -15.95 9.72
CA GLU A 78 -39.81 -15.79 11.14
C GLU A 78 -38.82 -14.83 11.81
N SER A 79 -37.54 -14.89 11.43
CA SER A 79 -36.52 -13.93 11.87
C SER A 79 -36.84 -12.51 11.41
N CYS A 80 -37.28 -12.33 10.15
CA CYS A 80 -37.71 -11.02 9.64
C CYS A 80 -38.95 -10.49 10.37
N ALA A 81 -39.94 -11.37 10.63
CA ALA A 81 -41.14 -11.02 11.38
C ALA A 81 -40.77 -10.55 12.81
N GLN A 82 -39.86 -11.27 13.47
CA GLN A 82 -39.41 -10.93 14.81
C GLN A 82 -38.59 -9.63 14.85
N LEU A 83 -37.70 -9.43 13.88
CA LEU A 83 -36.96 -8.18 13.71
C LEU A 83 -37.90 -6.98 13.57
N ARG A 84 -38.94 -7.09 12.73
CA ARG A 84 -39.96 -6.04 12.59
C ARG A 84 -40.67 -5.78 13.92
N ALA A 85 -41.05 -6.82 14.64
CA ALA A 85 -41.69 -6.68 15.95
C ALA A 85 -40.80 -5.97 16.97
N TRP A 86 -39.49 -6.24 17.00
CA TRP A 86 -38.55 -5.53 17.86
C TRP A 86 -38.36 -4.06 17.46
N LEU A 87 -38.29 -3.77 16.16
CA LEU A 87 -38.23 -2.39 15.67
C LEU A 87 -39.49 -1.59 16.02
N ASP A 88 -40.67 -2.22 15.95
CA ASP A 88 -41.94 -1.61 16.37
C ASP A 88 -42.03 -1.35 17.88
N GLN A 89 -41.31 -2.16 18.68
CA GLN A 89 -41.16 -1.96 20.12
C GLN A 89 -40.08 -0.92 20.49
N GLY A 90 -39.37 -0.35 19.50
CA GLY A 90 -38.33 0.65 19.72
C GLY A 90 -37.00 0.07 20.18
N VAL A 91 -36.74 -1.22 19.95
CA VAL A 91 -35.43 -1.83 20.16
C VAL A 91 -34.46 -1.27 19.10
N ASN A 92 -33.34 -0.72 19.55
CA ASN A 92 -32.34 -0.13 18.66
C ASN A 92 -31.46 -1.24 18.07
N ASP A 93 -31.39 -1.30 16.74
CA ASP A 93 -30.51 -2.14 15.93
C ASP A 93 -30.36 -3.61 16.40
N PRO A 94 -31.44 -4.40 16.48
CA PRO A 94 -31.40 -5.78 16.95
C PRO A 94 -30.80 -6.73 15.91
N ILE A 95 -29.51 -6.64 15.63
CA ILE A 95 -28.85 -7.48 14.61
C ILE A 95 -29.13 -8.95 14.91
N THR A 96 -29.72 -9.65 13.95
CA THR A 96 -30.09 -11.06 14.08
C THR A 96 -29.30 -11.91 13.09
N SER A 97 -28.50 -12.81 13.64
CA SER A 97 -27.78 -13.85 12.93
C SER A 97 -28.70 -15.00 12.56
N ILE A 98 -28.66 -15.43 11.30
CA ILE A 98 -29.45 -16.53 10.75
C ILE A 98 -28.50 -17.51 10.06
N ASN A 99 -28.53 -18.76 10.53
CA ASN A 99 -27.77 -19.86 9.93
C ASN A 99 -28.30 -20.22 8.54
N LEU A 100 -27.41 -20.28 7.56
CA LEU A 100 -27.71 -20.69 6.19
C LEU A 100 -27.01 -22.01 5.85
N SER A 101 -27.80 -23.00 5.43
CA SER A 101 -27.23 -24.28 5.01
C SER A 101 -26.45 -24.12 3.69
N PRO A 102 -25.29 -24.81 3.53
CA PRO A 102 -24.56 -24.87 2.28
C PRO A 102 -25.41 -25.28 1.07
N GLN A 103 -26.44 -26.11 1.28
CA GLN A 103 -27.30 -26.59 0.19
C GLN A 103 -28.16 -25.49 -0.41
N GLN A 104 -28.63 -24.55 0.41
CA GLN A 104 -29.47 -23.44 -0.05
C GLN A 104 -28.71 -22.51 -0.99
N LEU A 105 -27.38 -22.43 -0.86
CA LEU A 105 -26.54 -21.59 -1.74
C LEU A 105 -26.46 -22.08 -3.19
N TYR A 106 -26.92 -23.30 -3.47
CA TYR A 106 -27.06 -23.79 -4.85
C TYR A 106 -28.34 -23.28 -5.53
N GLN A 107 -29.23 -22.59 -4.80
CA GLN A 107 -30.42 -21.94 -5.37
C GLN A 107 -30.05 -20.57 -5.97
N ASN A 108 -30.12 -20.46 -7.30
CA ASN A 108 -29.77 -19.24 -8.02
C ASN A 108 -30.67 -18.03 -7.70
N ASP A 109 -31.86 -18.24 -7.14
CA ASP A 109 -32.82 -17.19 -6.79
C ASP A 109 -32.89 -16.86 -5.29
N LEU A 110 -32.03 -17.48 -4.47
CA LEU A 110 -32.02 -17.28 -3.01
C LEU A 110 -31.92 -15.80 -2.62
N ALA A 111 -30.99 -15.04 -3.22
CA ALA A 111 -30.82 -13.62 -2.94
C ALA A 111 -32.09 -12.80 -3.29
N LYS A 112 -32.78 -13.16 -4.38
CA LYS A 112 -34.04 -12.48 -4.78
C LYS A 112 -35.16 -12.79 -3.77
N LYS A 113 -35.20 -14.02 -3.28
CA LYS A 113 -36.17 -14.47 -2.29
C LYS A 113 -35.98 -13.76 -0.94
N PHE A 114 -34.75 -13.69 -0.45
CA PHE A 114 -34.41 -12.96 0.77
C PHE A 114 -34.76 -11.47 0.64
N LYS A 115 -34.46 -10.87 -0.51
CA LYS A 115 -34.87 -9.49 -0.80
C LYS A 115 -36.38 -9.31 -0.68
N HIS A 116 -37.16 -10.18 -1.30
CA HIS A 116 -38.62 -10.10 -1.24
C HIS A 116 -39.17 -10.24 0.18
N ILE A 117 -38.63 -11.18 0.97
CA ILE A 117 -39.05 -11.38 2.37
C ILE A 117 -38.71 -10.14 3.23
N MET A 118 -37.51 -9.58 3.07
CA MET A 118 -37.13 -8.35 3.78
C MET A 118 -38.05 -7.16 3.41
N GLU A 119 -38.42 -7.03 2.13
CA GLU A 119 -39.36 -6.00 1.66
C GLU A 119 -40.78 -6.21 2.22
N GLU A 120 -41.25 -7.46 2.28
CA GLU A 120 -42.55 -7.86 2.83
C GLU A 120 -42.69 -7.42 4.30
N TYR A 121 -41.68 -7.73 5.13
CA TYR A 121 -41.67 -7.38 6.55
C TYR A 121 -41.11 -5.98 6.84
N LYS A 122 -40.64 -5.25 5.82
CA LYS A 122 -40.01 -3.93 5.94
C LYS A 122 -38.84 -3.93 6.93
N VAL A 123 -37.96 -4.91 6.80
CA VAL A 123 -36.75 -5.07 7.61
C VAL A 123 -35.57 -4.45 6.87
N PRO A 124 -34.85 -3.49 7.48
CA PRO A 124 -33.60 -2.99 6.94
C PRO A 124 -32.54 -4.12 6.82
N PRO A 125 -31.91 -4.32 5.64
CA PRO A 125 -30.98 -5.42 5.44
C PRO A 125 -29.78 -5.47 6.40
N HIS A 126 -29.29 -4.31 6.85
CA HIS A 126 -28.15 -4.21 7.77
C HIS A 126 -28.42 -4.78 9.18
N LEU A 127 -29.67 -5.13 9.50
CA LEU A 127 -30.02 -5.80 10.75
C LEU A 127 -30.01 -7.32 10.65
N ILE A 128 -29.74 -7.86 9.47
CA ILE A 128 -29.64 -9.30 9.23
C ILE A 128 -28.17 -9.65 9.03
N GLU A 129 -27.74 -10.69 9.72
CA GLU A 129 -26.46 -11.33 9.53
C GLU A 129 -26.71 -12.77 9.08
N ILE A 130 -26.08 -13.18 7.97
CA ILE A 130 -26.17 -14.55 7.47
C ILE A 130 -24.89 -15.28 7.86
N GLU A 131 -25.06 -16.42 8.53
CA GLU A 131 -23.97 -17.27 8.98
C GLU A 131 -23.81 -18.47 8.04
N ILE A 132 -22.59 -18.70 7.58
CA ILE A 132 -22.27 -19.74 6.60
C ILE A 132 -21.08 -20.53 7.11
N THR A 133 -21.14 -21.85 7.07
CA THR A 133 -20.04 -22.71 7.53
C THR A 133 -18.80 -22.64 6.64
N GLU A 134 -17.62 -22.88 7.22
CA GLU A 134 -16.32 -22.87 6.53
C GLU A 134 -16.27 -23.75 5.25
N ASN A 135 -16.99 -24.88 5.23
CA ASN A 135 -16.99 -25.83 4.11
C ASN A 135 -17.49 -25.22 2.78
N VAL A 136 -18.29 -24.15 2.85
CA VAL A 136 -18.78 -23.44 1.66
C VAL A 136 -17.64 -22.75 0.90
N MET A 137 -16.52 -22.46 1.55
CA MET A 137 -15.37 -21.80 0.93
C MET A 137 -14.76 -22.64 -0.20
N MET A 138 -14.93 -23.97 -0.16
CA MET A 138 -14.46 -24.89 -1.21
C MET A 138 -15.47 -25.09 -2.35
N ALA A 139 -16.63 -24.42 -2.30
CA ALA A 139 -17.66 -24.56 -3.30
C ALA A 139 -17.27 -23.93 -4.64
N VAL A 140 -17.99 -24.36 -5.69
CA VAL A 140 -17.81 -23.89 -7.08
C VAL A 140 -18.15 -22.39 -7.23
N GLU A 141 -17.69 -21.79 -8.33
CA GLU A 141 -17.83 -20.34 -8.59
C GLU A 141 -19.29 -19.85 -8.50
N GLU A 142 -20.27 -20.69 -8.86
CA GLU A 142 -21.70 -20.35 -8.78
C GLU A 142 -22.13 -20.03 -7.34
N VAL A 143 -21.68 -20.81 -6.35
CA VAL A 143 -21.99 -20.59 -4.94
C VAL A 143 -21.37 -19.30 -4.43
N GLN A 144 -20.12 -19.02 -4.84
CA GLN A 144 -19.46 -17.75 -4.49
C GLN A 144 -20.20 -16.54 -5.06
N GLN A 145 -20.80 -16.68 -6.25
CA GLN A 145 -21.60 -15.62 -6.85
C GLN A 145 -22.90 -15.36 -6.05
N VAL A 146 -23.56 -16.42 -5.57
CA VAL A 146 -24.75 -16.29 -4.70
C VAL A 146 -24.40 -15.57 -3.40
N ILE A 147 -23.27 -15.88 -2.76
CA ILE A 147 -22.80 -15.17 -1.54
C ILE A 147 -22.60 -13.68 -1.83
N LYS A 148 -21.95 -13.34 -2.95
CA LYS A 148 -21.76 -11.95 -3.37
C LYS A 148 -23.09 -11.24 -3.64
N ASP A 149 -24.07 -11.95 -4.19
CA ASP A 149 -25.39 -11.39 -4.48
C ASP A 149 -26.23 -11.20 -3.21
N ILE A 150 -26.11 -12.10 -2.23
CA ILE A 150 -26.67 -11.90 -0.88
C ILE A 150 -26.02 -10.66 -0.23
N LYS A 151 -24.69 -10.53 -0.27
CA LYS A 151 -23.99 -9.37 0.28
C LYS A 151 -24.45 -8.05 -0.32
N LYS A 152 -24.72 -8.01 -1.63
CA LYS A 152 -25.22 -6.81 -2.33
C LYS A 152 -26.59 -6.34 -1.84
N LEU A 153 -27.35 -7.18 -1.13
CA LEU A 153 -28.60 -6.77 -0.48
C LEU A 153 -28.35 -5.81 0.70
N GLY A 154 -27.11 -5.77 1.23
CA GLY A 154 -26.74 -4.96 2.38
C GLY A 154 -26.82 -5.69 3.72
N VAL A 155 -26.92 -7.03 3.71
CA VAL A 155 -26.83 -7.87 4.90
C VAL A 155 -25.37 -8.02 5.35
N HIS A 156 -25.19 -8.40 6.61
CA HIS A 156 -23.91 -8.87 7.12
C HIS A 156 -23.69 -10.34 6.77
N LEU A 157 -22.43 -10.72 6.58
CA LEU A 157 -22.00 -12.10 6.35
C LEU A 157 -21.00 -12.51 7.43
N SER A 158 -21.23 -13.67 8.02
CA SER A 158 -20.37 -14.25 9.05
C SER A 158 -19.94 -15.66 8.62
N LEU A 159 -18.66 -15.98 8.82
CA LEU A 159 -18.13 -17.31 8.61
C LEU A 159 -18.19 -18.09 9.92
N ASP A 160 -18.98 -19.14 9.96
CA ASP A 160 -19.20 -19.99 11.13
C ASP A 160 -18.27 -21.22 11.16
N ASP A 161 -18.09 -21.79 12.34
CA ASP A 161 -17.31 -23.00 12.60
C ASP A 161 -15.83 -22.91 12.17
N PHE A 162 -15.25 -21.71 12.19
CA PHE A 162 -13.90 -21.48 11.66
C PHE A 162 -12.84 -22.24 12.47
N GLY A 163 -12.00 -23.00 11.75
CA GLY A 163 -10.90 -23.78 12.32
C GLY A 163 -11.17 -25.29 12.40
N LYS A 164 -12.39 -25.75 12.08
CA LYS A 164 -12.71 -27.18 11.94
C LYS A 164 -12.33 -27.76 10.57
N GLY A 165 -12.17 -26.92 9.54
CA GLY A 165 -12.01 -27.31 8.14
C GLY A 165 -10.61 -27.10 7.54
N TYR A 166 -10.51 -27.29 6.22
CA TYR A 166 -9.30 -27.02 5.44
C TYR A 166 -9.11 -25.51 5.22
N SER A 167 -7.88 -25.03 5.40
CA SER A 167 -7.43 -23.62 5.35
C SER A 167 -8.22 -22.69 4.42
N ALA A 168 -9.31 -22.08 4.93
CA ALA A 168 -10.13 -21.08 4.23
C ALA A 168 -9.45 -19.70 4.06
N LEU A 169 -8.18 -19.57 4.45
CA LEU A 169 -7.37 -18.36 4.39
C LEU A 169 -7.38 -17.67 3.02
N SER A 170 -7.25 -18.42 1.92
CA SER A 170 -7.24 -17.84 0.57
C SER A 170 -8.60 -17.27 0.17
N TYR A 171 -9.68 -17.77 0.74
CA TYR A 171 -11.04 -17.33 0.43
C TYR A 171 -11.48 -16.15 1.29
N LEU A 172 -10.95 -16.01 2.52
CA LEU A 172 -11.19 -14.86 3.37
C LEU A 172 -10.78 -13.53 2.73
N THR A 173 -9.77 -13.52 1.85
CA THR A 173 -9.34 -12.31 1.14
C THR A 173 -10.20 -11.97 -0.08
N THR A 174 -11.03 -12.90 -0.56
CA THR A 174 -11.81 -12.73 -1.80
C THR A 174 -13.32 -12.61 -1.58
N LEU A 175 -13.81 -13.12 -0.44
CA LEU A 175 -15.22 -13.08 -0.08
C LEU A 175 -15.50 -12.00 0.98
N PRO A 176 -16.62 -11.28 0.86
CA PRO A 176 -16.88 -10.08 1.65
C PRO A 176 -17.50 -10.39 3.03
N PHE A 177 -16.82 -11.21 3.84
CA PHE A 177 -17.23 -11.51 5.20
C PHE A 177 -16.96 -10.32 6.13
N ASP A 178 -17.93 -10.00 6.99
CA ASP A 178 -17.79 -8.97 8.03
C ASP A 178 -17.28 -9.55 9.34
N LYS A 179 -17.56 -10.84 9.57
CA LYS A 179 -17.26 -11.55 10.82
C LYS A 179 -16.74 -12.97 10.60
N ILE A 180 -15.95 -13.44 11.55
CA ILE A 180 -15.56 -14.85 11.71
C ILE A 180 -15.96 -15.31 13.11
N LYS A 181 -16.63 -16.46 13.21
CA LYS A 181 -16.98 -17.11 14.48
C LYS A 181 -15.95 -18.20 14.79
N ILE A 182 -15.29 -18.07 15.95
CA ILE A 182 -14.37 -19.09 16.47
C ILE A 182 -15.23 -20.18 17.10
N ASP A 183 -15.07 -21.41 16.61
CA ASP A 183 -15.81 -22.54 17.13
C ASP A 183 -15.57 -22.76 18.64
N LYS A 184 -16.65 -23.16 19.32
CA LYS A 184 -16.65 -23.45 20.76
C LYS A 184 -15.60 -24.47 21.19
N ALA A 185 -15.19 -25.43 20.35
CA ALA A 185 -14.21 -26.44 20.75
C ALA A 185 -12.83 -25.82 21.02
N PHE A 186 -12.46 -24.76 20.29
CA PHE A 186 -11.22 -24.02 20.52
C PHE A 186 -11.36 -23.11 21.75
N VAL A 187 -12.45 -22.35 21.84
CA VAL A 187 -12.69 -21.45 22.98
C VAL A 187 -12.70 -22.21 24.30
N PHE A 188 -13.39 -23.36 24.35
CA PHE A 188 -13.53 -24.17 25.56
C PHE A 188 -12.19 -24.67 26.11
N LYS A 189 -11.20 -24.94 25.25
CA LYS A 189 -9.88 -25.43 25.66
C LYS A 189 -8.81 -24.35 25.73
N SER A 190 -9.10 -23.14 25.24
CA SER A 190 -8.12 -22.07 25.08
C SER A 190 -7.44 -21.60 26.38
N THR A 191 -8.03 -21.87 27.55
CA THR A 191 -7.45 -21.55 28.86
C THR A 191 -6.62 -22.68 29.46
N ASP A 192 -6.78 -23.92 28.95
CA ASP A 192 -6.17 -25.14 29.50
C ASP A 192 -5.16 -25.79 28.54
N ASP A 193 -5.26 -25.55 27.23
CA ASP A 193 -4.41 -26.10 26.18
C ASP A 193 -3.70 -24.99 25.37
N LYS A 194 -2.37 -25.08 25.30
CA LYS A 194 -1.52 -24.07 24.62
C LYS A 194 -1.71 -24.05 23.10
N ASN A 195 -2.07 -25.16 22.48
CA ASN A 195 -2.30 -25.19 21.04
C ASN A 195 -3.61 -24.47 20.72
N ASP A 196 -4.68 -24.78 21.44
CA ASP A 196 -5.97 -24.09 21.27
C ASP A 196 -5.86 -22.59 21.63
N GLU A 197 -5.10 -22.25 22.68
CA GLU A 197 -4.75 -20.85 23.01
C GLU A 197 -4.09 -20.13 21.82
N THR A 198 -3.12 -20.79 21.17
CA THR A 198 -2.38 -20.24 20.04
C THR A 198 -3.28 -20.10 18.81
N ILE A 199 -4.16 -21.07 18.56
CA ILE A 199 -5.13 -21.03 17.46
C ILE A 199 -6.08 -19.85 17.63
N VAL A 200 -6.69 -19.67 18.81
CA VAL A 200 -7.59 -18.54 19.07
C VAL A 200 -6.89 -17.20 18.85
N LYS A 201 -5.67 -17.02 19.37
CA LYS A 201 -4.88 -15.79 19.15
C LYS A 201 -4.57 -15.54 17.68
N MET A 202 -4.22 -16.59 16.94
CA MET A 202 -3.93 -16.50 15.52
C MET A 202 -5.16 -16.08 14.72
N ILE A 203 -6.33 -16.67 15.02
CA ILE A 203 -7.59 -16.30 14.37
C ILE A 203 -7.92 -14.83 14.64
N ILE A 204 -7.80 -14.38 15.89
CA ILE A 204 -8.07 -12.98 16.24
C ILE A 204 -7.14 -12.03 15.49
N GLY A 205 -5.82 -12.23 15.61
CA GLY A 205 -4.83 -11.36 14.98
C GLY A 205 -4.94 -11.32 13.45
N MET A 206 -5.19 -12.46 12.81
CA MET A 206 -5.41 -12.53 11.36
C MET A 206 -6.67 -11.80 10.94
N SER A 207 -7.78 -11.98 11.65
CA SER A 207 -9.06 -11.36 11.31
C SER A 207 -8.96 -9.84 11.38
N HIS A 208 -8.33 -9.31 12.43
CA HIS A 208 -8.10 -7.87 12.58
C HIS A 208 -7.19 -7.29 11.48
N GLN A 209 -6.16 -8.03 11.05
CA GLN A 209 -5.33 -7.63 9.90
C GLN A 209 -6.12 -7.56 8.59
N LEU A 210 -7.16 -8.36 8.44
CA LEU A 210 -8.08 -8.34 7.30
C LEU A 210 -9.22 -7.33 7.46
N GLY A 211 -9.31 -6.63 8.60
CA GLY A 211 -10.44 -5.74 8.92
C GLY A 211 -11.76 -6.47 9.20
N ILE A 212 -11.69 -7.76 9.56
CA ILE A 212 -12.82 -8.63 9.87
C ILE A 212 -12.97 -8.74 11.38
N LYS A 213 -14.21 -8.63 11.89
CA LYS A 213 -14.51 -8.78 13.32
C LYS A 213 -14.56 -10.25 13.74
N VAL A 214 -14.33 -10.50 15.02
CA VAL A 214 -14.29 -11.86 15.56
C VAL A 214 -15.36 -12.07 16.62
N VAL A 215 -16.10 -13.17 16.50
CA VAL A 215 -17.07 -13.65 17.48
C VAL A 215 -16.54 -14.93 18.11
N ALA A 216 -16.39 -14.98 19.42
CA ALA A 216 -16.03 -16.21 20.12
C ALA A 216 -17.27 -16.96 20.61
N GLU A 217 -17.41 -18.23 20.25
CA GLU A 217 -18.52 -19.07 20.70
C GLU A 217 -18.15 -19.96 21.89
N GLY A 218 -19.14 -20.38 22.68
CA GLY A 218 -18.91 -21.34 23.77
C GLY A 218 -18.17 -20.74 24.97
N ILE A 219 -18.40 -19.46 25.26
CA ILE A 219 -17.94 -18.86 26.52
C ILE A 219 -18.76 -19.44 27.67
N GLU A 220 -18.14 -20.30 28.47
CA GLU A 220 -18.79 -21.02 29.58
C GLU A 220 -18.25 -20.64 30.97
N LYS A 221 -17.06 -20.03 31.03
CA LYS A 221 -16.40 -19.65 32.28
C LYS A 221 -15.83 -18.23 32.21
N GLU A 222 -15.60 -17.62 33.38
CA GLU A 222 -14.96 -16.30 33.52
C GLU A 222 -13.57 -16.27 32.86
N GLU A 223 -12.82 -17.36 32.97
CA GLU A 223 -11.48 -17.46 32.39
C GLU A 223 -11.52 -17.34 30.87
N HIS A 224 -12.56 -17.87 30.21
CA HIS A 224 -12.72 -17.73 28.75
C HIS A 224 -12.95 -16.25 28.39
N LEU A 225 -13.85 -15.56 29.10
CA LEU A 225 -14.13 -14.13 28.89
C LEU A 225 -12.84 -13.29 29.05
N THR A 226 -12.16 -13.45 30.17
CA THR A 226 -10.92 -12.70 30.46
C THR A 226 -9.84 -13.03 29.44
N PHE A 227 -9.71 -14.30 29.04
CA PHE A 227 -8.76 -14.71 28.01
C PHE A 227 -9.05 -14.07 26.66
N LEU A 228 -10.32 -13.93 26.26
CA LEU A 228 -10.72 -13.33 24.99
C LEU A 228 -10.62 -11.80 24.98
N GLN A 229 -10.85 -11.14 26.11
CA GLN A 229 -10.70 -9.68 26.24
C GLN A 229 -9.23 -9.22 26.25
N ARG A 230 -8.34 -9.92 26.98
CA ARG A 230 -6.90 -9.91 26.62
C ARG A 230 -6.88 -10.47 25.20
N ASN A 231 -6.05 -10.10 24.25
CA ASN A 231 -6.18 -10.60 22.86
C ASN A 231 -7.33 -9.95 22.08
N LEU A 232 -8.13 -9.07 22.68
CA LEU A 232 -8.98 -8.10 21.98
C LEU A 232 -10.06 -8.71 21.07
N CYS A 233 -10.61 -9.88 21.41
CA CYS A 233 -11.76 -10.42 20.70
C CYS A 233 -12.96 -9.45 20.76
N ASP A 234 -13.66 -9.24 19.65
CA ASP A 234 -14.67 -8.17 19.52
C ASP A 234 -15.99 -8.51 20.20
N GLU A 235 -16.53 -9.69 19.89
CA GLU A 235 -17.86 -10.15 20.26
C GLU A 235 -17.78 -11.58 20.83
N GLY A 236 -18.76 -11.97 21.64
CA GLY A 236 -18.82 -13.33 22.15
C GLY A 236 -20.20 -13.78 22.58
N GLN A 237 -20.39 -15.10 22.56
CA GLN A 237 -21.62 -15.77 22.96
C GLN A 237 -21.31 -17.09 23.68
N GLY A 238 -22.20 -17.50 24.59
CA GLY A 238 -22.05 -18.75 25.33
C GLY A 238 -22.87 -18.78 26.61
N PHE A 239 -22.92 -19.96 27.23
CA PHE A 239 -23.77 -20.24 28.39
C PHE A 239 -23.36 -19.49 29.65
N PHE A 240 -22.13 -18.97 29.70
CA PHE A 240 -21.71 -18.04 30.76
C PHE A 240 -22.63 -16.82 30.81
N PHE A 241 -23.03 -16.29 29.65
CA PHE A 241 -23.95 -15.16 29.55
C PHE A 241 -25.40 -15.62 29.63
N SER A 242 -25.83 -16.38 28.63
CA SER A 242 -27.18 -16.93 28.56
C SER A 242 -27.22 -18.13 27.61
N HIS A 243 -28.15 -19.05 27.88
CA HIS A 243 -28.52 -20.09 26.92
C HIS A 243 -29.37 -19.48 25.80
N PRO A 244 -29.61 -20.19 24.69
CA PRO A 244 -30.68 -19.81 23.77
C PRO A 244 -32.01 -19.74 24.52
N ILE A 245 -32.71 -18.63 24.42
CA ILE A 245 -33.97 -18.37 25.15
C ILE A 245 -35.12 -17.99 24.21
N PRO A 246 -36.38 -18.21 24.60
CA PRO A 246 -37.52 -17.74 23.83
C PRO A 246 -37.53 -16.22 23.68
N VAL A 247 -38.16 -15.73 22.60
CA VAL A 247 -38.28 -14.29 22.30
C VAL A 247 -38.74 -13.43 23.49
N LYS A 248 -39.65 -13.93 24.33
CA LYS A 248 -40.24 -13.18 25.44
C LYS A 248 -39.24 -12.85 26.53
N GLU A 249 -38.13 -13.59 26.62
CA GLU A 249 -37.14 -13.47 27.68
C GLU A 249 -35.97 -12.56 27.30
N ILE A 250 -35.72 -12.33 26.00
CA ILE A 250 -34.53 -11.63 25.52
C ILE A 250 -34.41 -10.21 26.05
N LEU A 251 -35.51 -9.44 26.03
CA LEU A 251 -35.54 -8.05 26.48
C LEU A 251 -35.46 -7.95 28.00
N VAL A 252 -35.87 -8.99 28.72
CA VAL A 252 -35.81 -9.04 30.19
C VAL A 252 -34.38 -9.34 30.64
N GLN A 253 -33.72 -10.31 29.98
CA GLN A 253 -32.36 -10.72 30.35
C GLN A 253 -31.27 -9.75 29.89
N GLN A 254 -31.57 -8.80 29.00
CA GLN A 254 -30.57 -7.88 28.44
C GLN A 254 -29.67 -7.24 29.51
N LYS A 255 -30.26 -6.68 30.57
CA LYS A 255 -29.46 -6.01 31.61
C LYS A 255 -28.55 -6.98 32.37
N GLU A 256 -29.06 -8.17 32.67
CA GLU A 256 -28.32 -9.19 33.41
C GLU A 256 -27.10 -9.70 32.61
N VAL A 257 -27.28 -9.96 31.31
CA VAL A 257 -26.17 -10.39 30.46
C VAL A 257 -25.13 -9.29 30.26
N GLU A 258 -25.55 -8.03 30.14
CA GLU A 258 -24.64 -6.89 30.01
C GLU A 258 -23.81 -6.63 31.29
N GLU A 259 -24.37 -6.93 32.46
CA GLU A 259 -23.69 -6.78 33.76
C GLU A 259 -22.58 -7.82 33.96
N LYS A 260 -22.78 -9.06 33.49
CA LYS A 260 -21.76 -10.13 33.61
C LYS A 260 -20.42 -9.76 33.00
N VAL A 261 -20.40 -9.08 31.84
CA VAL A 261 -19.13 -8.65 31.21
C VAL A 261 -18.43 -7.57 32.05
N LYS A 262 -19.19 -6.71 32.72
CA LYS A 262 -18.63 -5.66 33.59
C LYS A 262 -18.13 -6.21 34.92
N GLU A 263 -18.79 -7.23 35.45
CA GLU A 263 -18.47 -7.84 36.74
C GLU A 263 -17.27 -8.79 36.65
N PHE A 264 -17.25 -9.67 35.65
CA PHE A 264 -16.27 -10.75 35.51
C PHE A 264 -15.20 -10.48 34.44
N GLY A 265 -15.35 -9.40 33.67
CA GLY A 265 -14.39 -9.01 32.65
C GLY A 265 -13.24 -8.15 33.18
N ILE A 266 -12.28 -7.89 32.29
CA ILE A 266 -11.20 -6.94 32.50
C ILE A 266 -11.78 -5.52 32.53
N SER A 267 -11.25 -4.68 33.42
CA SER A 267 -11.67 -3.28 33.50
C SER A 267 -11.50 -2.54 32.16
N GLU A 268 -12.43 -1.64 31.85
CA GLU A 268 -12.41 -0.82 30.62
C GLU A 268 -11.08 -0.04 30.47
N ILE A 269 -10.47 0.38 31.58
CA ILE A 269 -9.16 1.05 31.60
C ILE A 269 -8.06 0.12 31.08
N GLN A 270 -8.04 -1.14 31.52
CA GLN A 270 -7.06 -2.13 31.09
C GLN A 270 -7.28 -2.54 29.62
N SER A 271 -8.53 -2.65 29.18
CA SER A 271 -8.88 -2.91 27.78
C SER A 271 -8.42 -1.75 26.87
N ASN A 272 -8.77 -0.50 27.20
CA ASN A 272 -8.37 0.67 26.43
C ASN A 272 -6.85 0.87 26.37
N LYS A 273 -6.13 0.58 27.46
CA LYS A 273 -4.66 0.63 27.45
C LYS A 273 -4.06 -0.36 26.45
N LYS A 274 -4.60 -1.58 26.40
CA LYS A 274 -4.12 -2.63 25.49
C LYS A 274 -4.38 -2.28 24.03
N GLU A 275 -5.57 -1.77 23.70
CA GLU A 275 -5.87 -1.28 22.35
C GLU A 275 -4.93 -0.16 21.92
N LEU A 276 -4.62 0.79 22.82
CA LEU A 276 -3.70 1.87 22.50
C LEU A 276 -2.28 1.34 22.22
N GLU A 277 -1.83 0.34 22.98
CA GLU A 277 -0.55 -0.32 22.75
C GLU A 277 -0.53 -1.04 21.38
N GLU A 278 -1.62 -1.71 21.01
CA GLU A 278 -1.75 -2.43 19.73
C GLU A 278 -1.86 -1.47 18.53
N ALA A 279 -2.70 -0.44 18.63
CA ALA A 279 -2.81 0.63 17.64
C ALA A 279 -1.48 1.36 17.44
N LEU A 280 -0.72 1.59 18.52
CA LEU A 280 0.63 2.16 18.43
C LEU A 280 1.59 1.22 17.68
N ASN A 281 1.49 -0.09 17.88
CA ASN A 281 2.31 -1.07 17.17
C ASN A 281 1.96 -1.14 15.68
N VAL A 282 0.66 -1.15 15.33
CA VAL A 282 0.20 -1.09 13.93
C VAL A 282 0.68 0.20 13.26
N ALA A 283 0.45 1.36 13.88
CA ALA A 283 0.91 2.64 13.35
C ALA A 283 2.45 2.70 13.18
N ARG A 284 3.21 2.08 14.10
CA ARG A 284 4.67 1.95 13.96
C ARG A 284 5.07 1.07 12.78
N GLN A 285 4.36 -0.03 12.56
CA GLN A 285 4.62 -0.96 11.47
C GLN A 285 4.29 -0.32 10.11
N GLU A 286 3.13 0.32 9.98
CA GLU A 286 2.74 1.07 8.78
C GLU A 286 3.74 2.20 8.47
N LEU A 287 4.19 2.91 9.49
CA LEU A 287 5.22 3.93 9.33
C LEU A 287 6.53 3.31 8.81
N LYS A 288 6.94 2.16 9.36
CA LYS A 288 8.14 1.44 8.91
C LYS A 288 8.02 1.01 7.45
N GLU A 289 6.89 0.45 7.04
CA GLU A 289 6.62 0.07 5.65
C GLU A 289 6.54 1.27 4.70
N THR A 290 5.99 2.39 5.16
CA THR A 290 5.96 3.64 4.39
C THR A 290 7.37 4.17 4.18
N LEU A 291 8.19 4.17 5.24
CA LEU A 291 9.59 4.59 5.17
C LEU A 291 10.41 3.68 4.26
N SER A 292 10.18 2.36 4.27
CA SER A 292 10.91 1.42 3.42
C SER A 292 10.60 1.61 1.92
N LYS A 293 9.41 2.11 1.58
CA LYS A 293 8.99 2.43 0.20
C LYS A 293 9.34 3.85 -0.26
N GLN A 294 9.90 4.69 0.61
CA GLN A 294 10.34 6.03 0.23
C GLN A 294 11.62 5.94 -0.63
N GLN A 295 11.71 6.77 -1.68
CA GLN A 295 12.83 6.83 -2.67
C GLN A 295 14.19 7.28 -2.10
N GLY A 296 14.49 7.07 -0.82
CA GLY A 296 15.73 7.45 -0.17
C GLY A 296 16.10 6.48 0.96
N LEU A 297 17.03 6.90 1.81
CA LEU A 297 17.37 6.20 3.05
C LEU A 297 17.27 7.20 4.20
N ILE A 298 16.57 6.87 5.26
CA ILE A 298 16.57 7.60 6.52
C ILE A 298 17.21 6.72 7.59
N PHE A 299 18.18 7.27 8.30
CA PHE A 299 18.81 6.59 9.42
C PHE A 299 18.91 7.50 10.64
N LYS A 300 19.06 6.90 11.81
CA LYS A 300 19.35 7.61 13.06
C LYS A 300 20.59 7.02 13.69
N TYR A 301 21.38 7.85 14.34
CA TYR A 301 22.48 7.38 15.18
C TYR A 301 22.61 8.22 16.45
N LYS A 302 23.23 7.60 17.46
CA LYS A 302 23.55 8.21 18.74
C LYS A 302 25.00 7.96 19.09
N LYS A 303 25.63 8.89 19.81
CA LYS A 303 26.95 8.65 20.38
C LYS A 303 26.81 7.89 21.71
N ILE A 304 27.33 6.67 21.77
CA ILE A 304 27.38 5.84 22.98
C ILE A 304 28.85 5.61 23.30
N GLY A 305 29.33 6.23 24.39
CA GLY A 305 30.76 6.30 24.68
C GLY A 305 31.49 7.10 23.58
N ASN A 306 32.45 6.47 22.91
CA ASN A 306 33.17 7.10 21.79
C ASN A 306 32.72 6.60 20.40
N LYS A 307 31.63 5.81 20.33
CA LYS A 307 31.15 5.21 19.09
C LYS A 307 29.84 5.85 18.63
N PHE A 308 29.67 6.00 17.33
CA PHE A 308 28.39 6.40 16.73
C PHE A 308 27.61 5.14 16.34
N ILE A 309 26.58 4.82 17.12
CA ILE A 309 25.77 3.63 16.96
C ILE A 309 24.48 3.99 16.21
N HIS A 310 24.23 3.31 15.09
CA HIS A 310 22.99 3.47 14.35
C HIS A 310 21.85 2.79 15.11
N THR A 311 20.74 3.51 15.24
CA THR A 311 19.55 3.08 16.03
C THR A 311 18.32 2.88 15.17
N MET A 312 18.39 3.27 13.89
CA MET A 312 17.35 3.12 12.89
C MET A 312 18.01 3.23 11.52
N SER A 313 17.56 2.46 10.55
CA SER A 313 17.98 2.57 9.15
C SER A 313 16.88 1.98 8.26
N GLU A 314 16.19 2.82 7.49
CA GLU A 314 15.03 2.43 6.68
C GLU A 314 15.06 3.15 5.32
N GLY A 315 14.60 2.47 4.26
CA GLY A 315 14.39 3.07 2.95
C GLY A 315 14.91 2.24 1.78
N GLU A 316 14.32 2.44 0.60
CA GLU A 316 14.59 1.66 -0.63
C GLU A 316 16.08 1.73 -1.05
N LEU A 317 16.76 2.83 -0.68
CA LEU A 317 18.16 3.02 -1.02
C LEU A 317 19.09 2.00 -0.33
N LEU A 318 18.68 1.38 0.80
CA LEU A 318 19.42 0.28 1.42
C LEU A 318 19.49 -0.94 0.51
N SER A 319 18.36 -1.31 -0.08
CA SER A 319 18.28 -2.43 -1.02
C SER A 319 19.13 -2.17 -2.26
N LYS A 320 19.11 -0.94 -2.81
CA LYS A 320 20.01 -0.54 -3.92
C LYS A 320 21.49 -0.63 -3.54
N MET A 321 21.82 -0.31 -2.29
CA MET A 321 23.17 -0.44 -1.74
C MET A 321 23.52 -1.89 -1.34
N ASN A 322 22.60 -2.85 -1.47
CA ASN A 322 22.77 -4.23 -1.01
C ASN A 322 23.17 -4.32 0.48
N ILE A 323 22.50 -3.54 1.31
CA ILE A 323 22.65 -3.51 2.78
C ILE A 323 21.28 -3.81 3.40
N GLN A 324 21.22 -4.70 4.37
CA GLN A 324 20.00 -4.95 5.14
C GLN A 324 19.96 -4.08 6.40
N PRO A 325 18.77 -3.62 6.86
CA PRO A 325 18.64 -2.84 8.09
C PRO A 325 19.30 -3.48 9.32
N GLU A 326 19.23 -4.82 9.44
CA GLU A 326 19.76 -5.60 10.56
C GLU A 326 21.30 -5.57 10.63
N GLU A 327 21.98 -5.28 9.51
CA GLU A 327 23.43 -5.14 9.45
C GLU A 327 23.88 -3.75 9.93
N VAL A 328 22.97 -2.78 10.00
CA VAL A 328 23.25 -1.39 10.37
C VAL A 328 22.81 -1.10 11.79
N ILE A 329 21.61 -1.52 12.19
CA ILE A 329 21.01 -1.18 13.48
C ILE A 329 21.79 -1.87 14.62
N GLY A 330 22.29 -1.09 15.56
CA GLY A 330 23.08 -1.54 16.70
C GLY A 330 24.59 -1.47 16.50
N TYR A 331 25.03 -1.14 15.29
CA TYR A 331 26.44 -1.16 14.88
C TYR A 331 26.98 0.24 14.58
N GLU A 332 28.32 0.38 14.55
CA GLU A 332 28.99 1.60 14.12
C GLU A 332 29.42 1.54 12.65
N LEU A 333 29.75 2.68 12.05
CA LEU A 333 30.15 2.76 10.63
C LEU A 333 31.23 1.74 10.22
N PHE A 334 32.17 1.45 11.13
CA PHE A 334 33.29 0.53 10.89
C PHE A 334 32.88 -0.94 10.91
N ASP A 335 31.72 -1.29 11.48
CA ASP A 335 31.26 -2.67 11.59
C ASP A 335 30.62 -3.16 10.28
N PHE A 336 29.96 -2.27 9.53
CA PHE A 336 29.17 -2.64 8.34
C PHE A 336 29.64 -1.95 7.04
N MET A 337 30.71 -1.17 7.08
CA MET A 337 31.30 -0.56 5.88
C MET A 337 32.83 -0.70 5.86
N PRO A 338 33.47 -0.67 4.67
CA PRO A 338 34.92 -0.66 4.57
C PRO A 338 35.55 0.49 5.36
N THR A 339 36.68 0.26 6.01
CA THR A 339 37.37 1.22 6.89
C THR A 339 37.58 2.58 6.20
N GLU A 340 38.03 2.60 4.95
CA GLU A 340 38.25 3.84 4.19
C GLU A 340 36.96 4.66 4.02
N VAL A 341 35.82 3.99 3.81
CA VAL A 341 34.51 4.65 3.68
C VAL A 341 34.03 5.16 5.03
N ALA A 342 34.22 4.39 6.10
CA ALA A 342 33.88 4.77 7.46
C ALA A 342 34.69 5.99 7.91
N GLU A 343 36.01 5.98 7.73
CA GLU A 343 36.91 7.10 8.06
C GLU A 343 36.53 8.38 7.33
N ARG A 344 36.17 8.29 6.05
CA ARG A 344 35.69 9.45 5.28
C ARG A 344 34.37 10.02 5.80
N LYS A 345 33.51 9.18 6.39
CA LYS A 345 32.19 9.58 6.91
C LYS A 345 32.23 10.15 8.32
N THR A 346 33.13 9.66 9.17
CA THR A 346 33.23 10.03 10.60
C THR A 346 33.26 11.54 10.86
N PRO A 347 34.02 12.37 10.12
CA PRO A 347 34.03 13.82 10.35
C PRO A 347 32.66 14.50 10.19
N TYR A 348 31.82 14.00 9.27
CA TYR A 348 30.47 14.54 9.10
C TYR A 348 29.56 14.16 10.27
N TYR A 349 29.75 12.96 10.83
CA TYR A 349 29.01 12.51 12.01
C TYR A 349 29.40 13.33 13.23
N GLU A 350 30.69 13.59 13.43
CA GLU A 350 31.18 14.45 14.51
C GLU A 350 30.66 15.89 14.40
N ARG A 351 30.71 16.48 13.20
CA ARG A 351 30.18 17.84 12.96
C ARG A 351 28.70 17.95 13.32
N ALA A 352 27.89 17.00 12.86
CA ALA A 352 26.47 16.98 13.17
C ALA A 352 26.22 16.76 14.67
N TRP A 353 26.97 15.85 15.30
CA TRP A 353 26.88 15.62 16.76
C TRP A 353 27.29 16.85 17.59
N ASN A 354 28.23 17.64 17.09
CA ASN A 354 28.67 18.89 17.70
C ASN A 354 27.72 20.08 17.42
N GLY A 355 26.56 19.83 16.78
CA GLY A 355 25.48 20.81 16.64
C GLY A 355 25.40 21.49 15.27
N GLU A 356 26.24 21.13 14.30
CA GLU A 356 26.14 21.67 12.94
C GLU A 356 24.87 21.16 12.24
N ASN A 357 24.09 22.06 11.62
CA ASN A 357 22.80 21.71 11.02
C ASN A 357 22.47 22.56 9.76
N PRO A 358 22.22 21.95 8.58
CA PRO A 358 22.48 20.55 8.24
C PRO A 358 23.94 20.32 7.85
N VAL A 359 24.48 19.13 8.10
CA VAL A 359 25.74 18.67 7.50
C VAL A 359 25.41 17.91 6.23
N ILE A 360 25.83 18.43 5.07
CA ILE A 360 25.55 17.81 3.76
C ILE A 360 26.86 17.30 3.16
N TYR A 361 26.83 16.07 2.63
CA TYR A 361 27.95 15.49 1.90
C TYR A 361 27.47 14.53 0.80
N GLU A 362 28.27 14.37 -0.24
CA GLU A 362 28.05 13.33 -1.26
C GLU A 362 28.94 12.12 -0.97
N GLY A 363 28.42 10.94 -1.25
CA GLY A 363 29.13 9.69 -1.04
C GLY A 363 28.80 8.65 -2.09
N ILE A 364 29.63 7.62 -2.12
CA ILE A 364 29.39 6.38 -2.85
C ILE A 364 29.45 5.21 -1.88
N THR A 365 28.51 4.27 -2.02
CA THR A 365 28.46 3.03 -1.24
C THR A 365 27.91 1.95 -2.15
N ASN A 366 28.67 0.86 -2.32
CA ASN A 366 28.34 -0.27 -3.19
C ASN A 366 27.87 0.13 -4.60
N GLY A 367 28.54 1.12 -5.21
CA GLY A 367 28.26 1.61 -6.56
C GLY A 367 27.14 2.66 -6.66
N VAL A 368 26.38 2.90 -5.59
CA VAL A 368 25.29 3.89 -5.57
C VAL A 368 25.83 5.24 -5.09
N TYR A 369 25.62 6.28 -5.89
CA TYR A 369 25.93 7.65 -5.50
C TYR A 369 24.75 8.25 -4.74
N TYR A 370 25.03 8.95 -3.64
CA TYR A 370 23.99 9.60 -2.85
C TYR A 370 24.46 10.93 -2.28
N THR A 371 23.49 11.81 -2.02
CA THR A 371 23.66 12.98 -1.15
C THR A 371 23.07 12.65 0.21
N ALA A 372 23.87 12.78 1.27
CA ALA A 372 23.44 12.65 2.66
C ALA A 372 23.29 14.02 3.31
N SER A 373 22.22 14.21 4.09
CA SER A 373 21.97 15.37 4.95
C SER A 373 21.77 14.91 6.38
N LEU A 374 22.67 15.29 7.28
CA LEU A 374 22.61 14.99 8.70
C LEU A 374 22.05 16.18 9.48
N ARG A 375 21.06 15.94 10.32
CA ARG A 375 20.41 16.95 11.15
C ARG A 375 20.38 16.51 12.62
N PRO A 376 21.03 17.24 13.54
CA PRO A 376 20.96 16.95 14.95
C PRO A 376 19.58 17.23 15.52
N VAL A 377 19.16 16.41 16.47
CA VAL A 377 17.97 16.58 17.29
C VAL A 377 18.44 17.02 18.67
N ILE A 378 18.04 18.23 19.06
CA ILE A 378 18.49 18.87 20.29
C ILE A 378 17.35 18.81 21.32
N LYS A 379 17.65 18.33 22.54
CA LYS A 379 16.74 18.37 23.69
C LYS A 379 17.49 18.91 24.89
N GLY A 380 16.94 19.93 25.54
CA GLY A 380 17.59 20.54 26.71
C GLY A 380 18.93 21.23 26.42
N GLY A 381 19.19 21.62 25.17
CA GLY A 381 20.45 22.27 24.76
C GLY A 381 21.56 21.32 24.32
N GLU A 382 21.36 20.01 24.46
CA GLU A 382 22.32 18.98 24.02
C GLU A 382 21.78 18.17 22.84
N VAL A 383 22.68 17.73 21.96
CA VAL A 383 22.35 16.82 20.86
C VAL A 383 22.11 15.43 21.45
N VAL A 384 20.88 14.91 21.30
CA VAL A 384 20.49 13.60 21.83
C VAL A 384 20.51 12.50 20.76
N GLU A 385 20.34 12.88 19.50
CA GLU A 385 20.41 12.00 18.34
C GLU A 385 20.66 12.81 17.07
N VAL A 386 21.09 12.15 15.99
CA VAL A 386 21.19 12.76 14.67
C VAL A 386 20.39 11.93 13.68
N ILE A 387 19.61 12.61 12.85
CA ILE A 387 18.83 12.02 11.75
C ILE A 387 19.59 12.28 10.45
N GLY A 388 19.90 11.21 9.71
CA GLY A 388 20.47 11.28 8.37
C GLY A 388 19.43 10.93 7.31
N SER A 389 19.40 11.70 6.22
CA SER A 389 18.60 11.39 5.03
C SER A 389 19.51 11.32 3.80
N CYS A 390 19.44 10.23 3.04
CA CYS A 390 20.19 10.00 1.81
C CYS A 390 19.25 9.97 0.60
N ILE A 391 19.66 10.63 -0.48
CA ILE A 391 18.95 10.65 -1.77
C ILE A 391 19.89 10.11 -2.83
N ASP A 392 19.40 9.20 -3.68
CA ASP A 392 20.13 8.66 -4.83
C ASP A 392 20.40 9.78 -5.85
N ILE A 393 21.65 9.95 -6.24
CA ILE A 393 22.08 10.92 -7.26
C ILE A 393 22.80 10.24 -8.43
N SER A 394 22.66 8.91 -8.57
CA SER A 394 23.38 8.12 -9.58
C SER A 394 23.02 8.55 -11.00
N GLU A 395 21.72 8.68 -11.32
CA GLU A 395 21.26 9.16 -12.64
C GLU A 395 21.80 10.57 -12.95
N ARG A 396 21.75 11.47 -11.95
CA ARG A 396 22.31 12.81 -12.09
C ARG A 396 23.81 12.77 -12.40
N ARG A 397 24.57 11.89 -11.73
CA ARG A 397 26.00 11.71 -11.96
C ARG A 397 26.30 11.15 -13.36
N GLU A 398 25.50 10.21 -13.85
CA GLU A 398 25.63 9.67 -15.21
C GLU A 398 25.40 10.74 -16.28
N ILE A 399 24.37 11.57 -16.11
CA ILE A 399 24.07 12.69 -17.02
C ILE A 399 25.22 13.71 -17.03
N GLU A 400 25.71 14.10 -15.84
CA GLU A 400 26.84 15.02 -15.70
C GLU A 400 28.11 14.47 -16.38
N GLN A 401 28.40 13.18 -16.22
CA GLN A 401 29.55 12.53 -16.87
C GLN A 401 29.39 12.45 -18.40
N SER A 402 28.22 12.04 -18.88
CA SER A 402 27.90 11.96 -20.31
C SER A 402 28.00 13.32 -20.99
N LEU A 403 27.58 14.39 -20.32
CA LEU A 403 27.72 15.76 -20.81
C LEU A 403 29.19 16.15 -20.95
N VAL A 404 30.02 15.83 -19.94
CA VAL A 404 31.47 16.10 -19.98
C VAL A 404 32.14 15.34 -21.12
N GLU A 405 31.80 14.07 -21.32
CA GLU A 405 32.35 13.24 -22.39
C GLU A 405 31.90 13.73 -23.78
N THR A 406 30.63 14.06 -23.94
CA THR A 406 30.08 14.65 -25.17
C THR A 406 30.82 15.94 -25.53
N LYS A 407 31.03 16.83 -24.54
CA LYS A 407 31.78 18.08 -24.74
C LYS A 407 33.23 17.82 -25.15
N ARG A 408 33.89 16.82 -24.55
CA ARG A 408 35.27 16.42 -24.87
C ARG A 408 35.37 15.87 -26.30
N THR A 409 34.44 15.01 -26.70
CA THR A 409 34.38 14.42 -28.04
C THR A 409 34.14 15.49 -29.11
N LEU A 410 33.18 16.40 -28.90
CA LEU A 410 32.94 17.52 -29.81
C LEU A 410 34.19 18.40 -29.98
N THR A 411 34.88 18.71 -28.88
CA THR A 411 36.14 19.48 -28.92
C THR A 411 37.22 18.77 -29.72
N TYR A 412 37.35 17.45 -29.57
CA TYR A 412 38.33 16.64 -30.31
C TYR A 412 38.03 16.62 -31.81
N VAL A 413 36.76 16.39 -32.20
CA VAL A 413 36.33 16.39 -33.60
C VAL A 413 36.65 17.74 -34.24
N LEU A 414 36.22 18.85 -33.64
CA LEU A 414 36.44 20.19 -34.17
C LEU A 414 37.93 20.53 -34.37
N ASN A 415 38.82 20.00 -33.52
CA ASN A 415 40.26 20.22 -33.66
C ASN A 415 40.92 19.42 -34.80
N HIS A 416 40.26 18.37 -35.33
CA HIS A 416 40.80 17.51 -36.39
C HIS A 416 40.09 17.66 -37.75
N VAL A 417 39.08 18.53 -37.86
CA VAL A 417 38.48 18.86 -39.16
C VAL A 417 39.49 19.60 -40.04
N SER A 418 39.68 19.12 -41.26
CA SER A 418 40.55 19.73 -42.29
C SER A 418 39.91 20.96 -42.95
N ASP A 419 38.59 21.08 -42.92
CA ASP A 419 37.88 22.27 -43.36
C ASP A 419 38.08 23.46 -42.41
N TYR A 420 38.10 24.66 -42.97
CA TYR A 420 38.29 25.88 -42.21
C TYR A 420 36.95 26.40 -41.73
N ILE A 421 36.72 26.40 -40.42
CA ILE A 421 35.45 26.81 -39.84
C ILE A 421 35.70 28.04 -38.99
N ILE A 422 34.93 29.11 -39.22
CA ILE A 422 34.86 30.30 -38.38
C ILE A 422 33.40 30.46 -37.94
N VAL A 423 33.18 30.70 -36.65
CA VAL A 423 31.87 31.09 -36.13
C VAL A 423 31.88 32.59 -35.88
N LEU A 424 30.89 33.28 -36.42
CA LEU A 424 30.73 34.73 -36.34
C LEU A 424 29.54 35.08 -35.45
N ASP A 425 29.66 36.13 -34.65
CA ASP A 425 28.52 36.76 -33.97
C ASP A 425 27.74 37.69 -34.93
N ASN A 426 26.69 38.34 -34.41
CA ASN A 426 25.83 39.26 -35.16
C ASN A 426 26.55 40.51 -35.70
N SER A 427 27.74 40.82 -35.20
CA SER A 427 28.58 41.97 -35.55
C SER A 427 29.77 41.55 -36.43
N MET A 428 29.78 40.32 -36.94
CA MET A 428 30.86 39.72 -37.74
C MET A 428 32.19 39.56 -36.99
N ASN A 429 32.16 39.49 -35.66
CA ASN A 429 33.32 39.15 -34.84
C ASN A 429 33.51 37.63 -34.81
N MET A 430 34.75 37.19 -34.92
CA MET A 430 35.09 35.77 -34.91
C MET A 430 35.06 35.22 -33.48
N THR A 431 34.01 34.47 -33.13
CA THR A 431 33.82 33.87 -31.79
C THR A 431 34.49 32.50 -31.66
N TYR A 432 34.66 31.78 -32.77
CA TYR A 432 35.40 30.52 -32.81
C TYR A 432 36.08 30.33 -34.16
N MET A 433 37.19 29.60 -34.18
CA MET A 433 37.95 29.30 -35.39
C MET A 433 38.69 27.96 -35.25
N THR A 434 38.62 27.09 -36.26
CA THR A 434 39.34 25.81 -36.22
C THR A 434 40.86 26.01 -36.26
N PRO A 435 41.66 25.18 -35.54
CA PRO A 435 43.11 25.27 -35.54
C PRO A 435 43.74 25.16 -36.95
N SER A 436 43.12 24.38 -37.84
CA SER A 436 43.54 24.21 -39.23
C SER A 436 43.55 25.55 -40.00
N PHE A 437 42.57 26.41 -39.75
CA PHE A 437 42.48 27.72 -40.40
C PHE A 437 43.53 28.70 -39.87
N LYS A 438 43.83 28.66 -38.55
CA LYS A 438 44.92 29.45 -37.96
C LYS A 438 46.28 29.15 -38.61
N LYS A 439 46.54 27.87 -38.91
CA LYS A 439 47.77 27.45 -39.59
C LYS A 439 47.85 27.97 -41.02
N VAL A 440 46.75 27.92 -41.78
CA VAL A 440 46.74 28.25 -43.22
C VAL A 440 46.87 29.74 -43.50
N LEU A 441 46.31 30.59 -42.65
CA LEU A 441 46.47 32.04 -42.75
C LEU A 441 47.70 32.58 -41.99
N GLY A 442 48.43 31.74 -41.25
CA GLY A 442 49.67 32.15 -40.57
C GLY A 442 49.48 33.01 -39.30
N TYR A 443 48.25 33.13 -38.78
CA TYR A 443 47.97 33.80 -37.51
C TYR A 443 48.39 32.89 -36.34
N LEU A 444 49.69 32.78 -36.08
CA LEU A 444 50.24 31.80 -35.11
C LEU A 444 50.30 32.29 -33.65
N GLN A 445 50.17 33.59 -33.33
CA GLN A 445 50.17 34.06 -31.94
C GLN A 445 49.43 35.40 -31.76
N ALA A 446 48.12 35.34 -31.52
CA ALA A 446 47.33 36.28 -30.70
C ALA A 446 45.85 35.90 -30.82
N GLY A 447 45.09 35.97 -29.73
CA GLY A 447 43.68 35.56 -29.67
C GLY A 447 42.84 36.21 -30.78
N VAL A 448 42.36 35.41 -31.73
CA VAL A 448 41.50 35.85 -32.84
C VAL A 448 40.02 35.98 -32.40
N THR A 449 39.75 35.94 -31.09
CA THR A 449 38.42 36.10 -30.51
C THR A 449 37.93 37.55 -30.45
N ASP A 450 38.83 38.53 -30.68
CA ASP A 450 38.52 39.97 -30.69
C ASP A 450 38.75 40.63 -32.07
N LYS A 451 38.81 39.84 -33.14
CA LYS A 451 39.00 40.36 -34.51
C LYS A 451 37.74 40.21 -35.33
N SER A 452 37.43 41.26 -36.09
CA SER A 452 36.35 41.23 -37.06
C SER A 452 36.79 40.44 -38.28
N LEU A 453 35.85 39.76 -38.96
CA LEU A 453 36.10 39.17 -40.27
C LEU A 453 36.69 40.22 -41.24
N PHE A 454 36.33 41.51 -41.09
CA PHE A 454 36.88 42.58 -41.92
C PHE A 454 38.38 42.83 -41.74
N ASP A 455 38.99 42.39 -40.65
CA ASP A 455 40.44 42.56 -40.45
C ASP A 455 41.26 41.65 -41.37
N ILE A 456 40.63 40.58 -41.87
CA ILE A 456 41.27 39.58 -42.72
C ILE A 456 40.73 39.58 -44.14
N VAL A 457 39.86 40.54 -44.50
CA VAL A 457 39.28 40.68 -45.85
C VAL A 457 39.82 41.95 -46.51
N PRO A 458 40.28 41.90 -47.78
CA PRO A 458 40.72 43.08 -48.53
C PRO A 458 39.65 44.18 -48.58
N GLU A 459 40.05 45.46 -48.52
CA GLU A 459 39.13 46.62 -48.48
C GLU A 459 38.09 46.60 -49.63
N GLU A 460 38.53 46.29 -50.84
CA GLU A 460 37.68 46.17 -52.03
C GLU A 460 36.57 45.10 -51.90
N SER A 461 36.76 44.11 -51.04
CA SER A 461 35.83 43.00 -50.83
C SER A 461 34.91 43.19 -49.61
N LYS A 462 35.19 44.14 -48.71
CA LYS A 462 34.43 44.31 -47.45
C LYS A 462 32.96 44.62 -47.68
N HIS A 463 32.66 45.55 -48.59
CA HIS A 463 31.28 45.92 -48.90
C HIS A 463 30.46 44.71 -49.40
N ARG A 464 31.06 43.90 -50.28
CA ARG A 464 30.42 42.68 -50.81
C ARG A 464 30.18 41.64 -49.72
N VAL A 465 31.16 41.43 -48.83
CA VAL A 465 31.03 40.46 -47.72
C VAL A 465 29.95 40.90 -46.72
N HIS A 466 29.85 42.19 -46.43
CA HIS A 466 28.80 42.73 -45.57
C HIS A 466 27.40 42.48 -46.13
N GLN A 467 27.17 42.77 -47.41
CA GLN A 467 25.89 42.52 -48.08
C GLN A 467 25.49 41.04 -48.06
N ILE A 468 26.46 40.13 -48.26
CA ILE A 468 26.21 38.69 -48.21
C ILE A 468 25.83 38.26 -46.79
N PHE A 469 26.53 38.76 -45.77
CA PHE A 469 26.24 38.45 -44.38
C PHE A 469 24.84 38.94 -43.96
N ASP A 470 24.47 40.16 -44.34
CA ASP A 470 23.14 40.71 -44.07
C ASP A 470 22.04 39.91 -44.76
N SER A 471 22.24 39.50 -46.01
CA SER A 471 21.29 38.61 -46.73
C SER A 471 21.15 37.26 -46.02
N VAL A 472 22.26 36.62 -45.60
CA VAL A 472 22.20 35.35 -44.85
C VAL A 472 21.44 35.52 -43.53
N LYS A 473 21.66 36.64 -42.83
CA LYS A 473 20.99 36.95 -41.56
C LYS A 473 19.49 37.19 -41.73
N GLN A 474 19.09 37.94 -42.76
CA GLN A 474 17.69 38.27 -43.00
C GLN A 474 16.90 37.10 -43.62
N GLU A 475 17.49 36.39 -44.58
CA GLU A 475 16.80 35.34 -45.34
C GLU A 475 16.98 33.94 -44.76
N SER A 476 17.88 33.75 -43.79
CA SER A 476 18.24 32.44 -43.22
C SER A 476 18.65 31.39 -44.28
N LYS A 477 19.22 31.85 -45.41
CA LYS A 477 19.67 30.99 -46.50
C LYS A 477 21.18 30.86 -46.53
N VAL A 478 21.66 29.69 -46.92
CA VAL A 478 23.09 29.44 -47.14
C VAL A 478 23.56 30.15 -48.40
N GLN A 479 24.69 30.86 -48.32
CA GLN A 479 25.31 31.55 -49.45
C GLN A 479 26.69 30.96 -49.76
N PHE A 480 27.03 30.90 -51.04
CA PHE A 480 28.33 30.44 -51.52
C PHE A 480 29.00 31.57 -52.32
N PHE A 481 30.24 31.88 -51.98
CA PHE A 481 31.00 32.91 -52.69
C PHE A 481 32.50 32.66 -52.58
N ASP A 482 33.24 33.25 -53.50
CA ASP A 482 34.69 33.30 -53.42
C ASP A 482 35.11 34.52 -52.60
N LEU A 483 36.02 34.30 -51.65
CA LEU A 483 36.55 35.34 -50.78
C LEU A 483 38.07 35.22 -50.72
N ASP A 484 38.75 36.31 -51.04
CA ASP A 484 40.15 36.45 -50.74
C ASP A 484 40.30 36.89 -49.29
N MET A 485 41.20 36.23 -48.56
CA MET A 485 41.55 36.61 -47.19
C MET A 485 43.04 36.90 -47.11
N LEU A 486 43.39 37.86 -46.26
CA LEU A 486 44.74 38.34 -46.06
C LEU A 486 45.44 37.55 -44.94
N THR A 487 46.71 37.23 -45.14
CA THR A 487 47.61 36.76 -44.07
C THR A 487 48.16 37.96 -43.29
N PRO A 488 48.82 37.75 -42.12
CA PRO A 488 49.54 38.81 -41.42
C PRO A 488 50.60 39.55 -42.26
N SER A 489 51.14 38.90 -43.30
CA SER A 489 52.10 39.47 -44.24
C SER A 489 51.44 40.18 -45.43
N PHE A 490 50.11 40.39 -45.39
CA PHE A 490 49.30 40.97 -46.48
C PHE A 490 49.28 40.15 -47.78
N GLU A 491 49.60 38.87 -47.71
CA GLU A 491 49.47 37.94 -48.83
C GLU A 491 47.99 37.55 -49.03
N ARG A 492 47.54 37.45 -50.27
CA ARG A 492 46.16 37.08 -50.61
C ARG A 492 46.05 35.58 -50.79
N LYS A 493 45.10 34.96 -50.09
CA LYS A 493 44.70 33.57 -50.28
C LYS A 493 43.23 33.48 -50.64
N SER A 494 42.92 32.77 -51.72
CA SER A 494 41.55 32.63 -52.21
C SER A 494 40.86 31.41 -51.63
N PHE A 495 39.67 31.62 -51.05
CA PHE A 495 38.85 30.58 -50.47
C PHE A 495 37.50 30.48 -51.18
N LYS A 496 37.03 29.26 -51.39
CA LYS A 496 35.61 28.98 -51.62
C LYS A 496 34.92 28.97 -50.26
N VAL A 497 33.99 29.89 -50.07
CA VAL A 497 33.31 30.11 -48.79
C VAL A 497 31.85 29.67 -48.89
N LYS A 498 31.40 28.91 -47.89
CA LYS A 498 30.00 28.63 -47.61
C LYS A 498 29.63 29.28 -46.28
N LEU A 499 28.69 30.22 -46.33
CA LEU A 499 28.19 30.93 -45.15
C LEU A 499 26.80 30.38 -44.79
N SER A 500 26.63 29.90 -43.56
CA SER A 500 25.41 29.23 -43.09
C SER A 500 24.95 29.80 -41.76
N PRO A 501 23.65 30.08 -41.57
CA PRO A 501 23.14 30.50 -40.27
C PRO A 501 23.11 29.33 -39.29
N ILE A 502 23.41 29.58 -38.01
CA ILE A 502 23.11 28.70 -36.88
C ILE A 502 21.90 29.28 -36.16
N VAL A 503 20.83 28.51 -36.09
CA VAL A 503 19.70 28.81 -35.21
C VAL A 503 19.90 28.00 -33.94
N SER A 504 20.44 28.64 -32.90
CA SER A 504 20.48 28.04 -31.56
C SER A 504 19.08 28.08 -30.97
N LYS A 505 18.49 26.92 -30.63
CA LYS A 505 17.19 26.89 -29.94
C LYS A 505 17.35 27.52 -28.54
N GLY A 506 16.72 28.67 -28.31
CA GLY A 506 16.59 29.28 -26.98
C GLY A 506 17.36 30.59 -26.74
N THR A 507 18.06 31.14 -27.73
CA THR A 507 18.69 32.48 -27.65
C THR A 507 18.41 33.27 -28.92
N ASP A 508 18.07 34.56 -28.81
CA ASP A 508 17.91 35.51 -29.95
C ASP A 508 19.20 35.79 -30.75
N HIS A 509 20.26 35.00 -30.50
CA HIS A 509 21.55 35.12 -31.16
C HIS A 509 21.62 34.17 -32.36
N THR A 510 21.51 34.74 -33.56
CA THR A 510 21.86 34.06 -34.82
C THR A 510 23.36 34.13 -35.02
N SER A 511 24.10 33.10 -34.63
CA SER A 511 25.51 32.97 -35.01
C SER A 511 25.60 32.48 -36.45
N ILE A 512 26.63 32.87 -37.20
CA ILE A 512 26.80 32.44 -38.59
C ILE A 512 28.11 31.64 -38.71
N ILE A 513 28.05 30.45 -39.31
CA ILE A 513 29.25 29.65 -39.61
C ILE A 513 29.73 29.96 -41.02
N LEU A 514 30.99 30.33 -41.12
CA LEU A 514 31.75 30.42 -42.34
C LEU A 514 32.60 29.16 -42.49
N PHE A 515 32.29 28.33 -43.49
CA PHE A 515 33.15 27.24 -43.94
C PHE A 515 33.97 27.71 -45.12
N ALA A 516 35.28 27.60 -45.06
CA ALA A 516 36.20 27.97 -46.13
C ALA A 516 37.02 26.75 -46.59
N LYS A 517 37.26 26.67 -47.89
CA LYS A 517 38.19 25.71 -48.51
C LYS A 517 39.12 26.48 -49.43
N GLU A 518 40.43 26.35 -49.21
CA GLU A 518 41.45 27.01 -50.04
C GLU A 518 41.31 26.50 -51.49
N LYS A 519 41.35 27.42 -52.45
CA LYS A 519 41.40 27.04 -53.87
C LYS A 519 42.79 26.47 -54.16
N ALA A 520 42.85 25.26 -54.71
CA ALA A 520 44.12 24.72 -55.18
C ALA A 520 44.68 25.62 -56.30
N GLU A 521 45.96 25.95 -56.22
CA GLU A 521 46.69 26.58 -57.32
C GLU A 521 46.63 25.62 -58.54
N SER A 522 46.16 26.14 -59.68
CA SER A 522 46.04 25.41 -60.94
C SER A 522 47.38 25.26 -61.65
#